data_AF-A0AAE8MLW9-F1
#
_entry.id   AF-A0AAE8MLW9-F1
#
_cell.length_a   1.000
_cell.length_b   1.000
_cell.length_c   1.000
_cell.angle_alpha   90.00
_cell.angle_beta   90.00
_cell.angle_gamma   90.00
#
_symmetry.space_group_name_H-M   'P 1'
#
loop_
_entity.id
_entity.type
_entity.pdbx_description
1 polymer ?
#
loop_
_entity_poly.entity_id
_entity_poly.type
_entity_poly.pdbx_seq_one_letter_code
_entity_poly.pdbx_strand_id
1 'polypeptide(L)'
;MRILEVGAGTGGTTETIFRSIIDAQGAPTYSVYTFTDISAGFFPAAKERFAHSSNMEFKVLDVSQDPLEQGFEEGQYDLVIAANVLHATPSLQQTLSNIRTLLKSDGMLVMTELCSLSRSSNYIFGTFSGWWLGEMDNRPDQPYVPVSQWDAELKATRFSGVDGVAYDDDEPYRHFAVVVAKKEPPSIISPSSVTLLTENPDGQAASNLTSTLEQEGWTVTKCCIDDSIPPDQDIISCLDLENSFFEDIPEDKFAVFQRFSGSIGSNKRAPSAQN
;
A
#
# COMPACT_ATOMS: atom_id res chain seq x y z
N MET A 1 -1.49 -7.69 -9.33
CA MET A 1 -1.18 -6.32 -8.91
C MET A 1 -1.73 -5.35 -9.96
N ARG A 2 -2.61 -4.43 -9.57
CA ARG A 2 -3.13 -3.32 -10.37
C ARG A 2 -2.36 -2.05 -10.03
N ILE A 3 -1.78 -1.41 -11.04
CA ILE A 3 -0.95 -0.20 -10.91
C ILE A 3 -1.70 0.98 -11.50
N LEU A 4 -1.68 2.12 -10.81
CA LEU A 4 -2.10 3.41 -11.33
C LEU A 4 -0.87 4.33 -11.41
N GLU A 5 -0.59 4.92 -12.57
CA GLU A 5 0.41 5.98 -12.70
C GLU A 5 -0.29 7.33 -12.86
N VAL A 6 -0.02 8.25 -11.94
CA VAL A 6 -0.56 9.62 -11.92
C VAL A 6 0.45 10.56 -12.57
N GLY A 7 0.00 11.40 -13.49
CA GLY A 7 0.85 12.38 -14.18
C GLY A 7 1.91 11.72 -15.07
N ALA A 8 1.55 10.62 -15.74
CA ALA A 8 2.48 9.84 -16.55
C ALA A 8 3.05 10.62 -17.74
N GLY A 9 2.37 11.68 -18.19
CA GLY A 9 2.85 12.61 -19.20
C GLY A 9 3.30 11.91 -20.47
N THR A 10 4.58 12.08 -20.82
CA THR A 10 5.18 11.46 -22.02
C THR A 10 5.56 9.97 -21.86
N GLY A 11 5.34 9.41 -20.67
CA GLY A 11 5.63 8.01 -20.34
C GLY A 11 7.10 7.69 -20.08
N GLY A 12 7.92 8.69 -19.68
CA GLY A 12 9.33 8.47 -19.33
C GLY A 12 9.50 7.51 -18.15
N THR A 13 8.75 7.73 -17.08
CA THR A 13 8.71 6.87 -15.89
C THR A 13 8.10 5.51 -16.23
N THR A 14 6.96 5.49 -16.94
CA THR A 14 6.30 4.28 -17.44
C THR A 14 7.26 3.30 -18.12
N GLU A 15 8.09 3.80 -19.05
CA GLU A 15 9.08 3.00 -19.77
C GLU A 15 10.09 2.33 -18.83
N THR A 16 10.57 3.07 -17.84
CA THR A 16 11.56 2.58 -16.87
C THR A 16 10.96 1.51 -15.99
N ILE A 17 9.71 1.71 -15.57
CA ILE A 17 8.93 0.75 -14.80
C ILE A 17 8.76 -0.53 -15.60
N PHE A 18 8.28 -0.47 -16.85
CA PHE A 18 8.03 -1.65 -17.68
C PHE A 18 9.28 -2.52 -17.90
N ARG A 19 10.47 -1.92 -17.97
CA ARG A 19 11.74 -2.66 -18.04
C ARG A 19 12.10 -3.39 -16.75
N SER A 20 11.54 -2.97 -15.63
CA SER A 20 11.89 -3.44 -14.28
C SER A 20 10.85 -4.40 -13.70
N ILE A 21 9.56 -4.27 -14.06
CA ILE A 21 8.46 -5.09 -13.50
C ILE A 21 8.07 -6.27 -14.39
N ILE A 22 9.07 -7.09 -14.71
CA ILE A 22 8.92 -8.33 -15.47
C ILE A 22 9.47 -9.52 -14.67
N ASP A 23 8.91 -10.70 -14.89
CA ASP A 23 9.42 -11.93 -14.30
C ASP A 23 10.67 -12.43 -15.05
N ALA A 24 11.24 -13.55 -14.57
CA ALA A 24 12.42 -14.16 -15.18
C ALA A 24 12.19 -14.63 -16.63
N GLN A 25 10.93 -14.73 -17.07
CA GLN A 25 10.52 -15.11 -18.41
C GLN A 25 10.18 -13.89 -19.28
N GLY A 26 10.26 -12.67 -18.72
CA GLY A 26 9.96 -11.42 -19.40
C GLY A 26 8.47 -11.07 -19.45
N ALA A 27 7.61 -11.79 -18.73
CA ALA A 27 6.19 -11.48 -18.62
C ALA A 27 5.95 -10.41 -17.53
N PRO A 28 4.97 -9.51 -17.72
CA PRO A 28 4.67 -8.47 -16.74
C PRO A 28 4.21 -9.07 -15.40
N THR A 29 4.74 -8.57 -14.29
CA THR A 29 4.34 -9.00 -12.93
C THR A 29 3.11 -8.24 -12.39
N TYR A 30 2.37 -7.59 -13.28
CA TYR A 30 1.16 -6.82 -13.00
C TYR A 30 0.00 -7.27 -13.88
N SER A 31 -1.22 -7.15 -13.36
CA SER A 31 -2.45 -7.52 -14.08
C SER A 31 -3.00 -6.38 -14.93
N VAL A 32 -2.91 -5.13 -14.45
CA VAL A 32 -3.38 -3.93 -15.15
C VAL A 32 -2.45 -2.76 -14.80
N TYR A 33 -2.11 -1.95 -15.80
CA TYR A 33 -1.42 -0.67 -15.64
C TYR A 33 -2.30 0.46 -16.17
N THR A 34 -2.87 1.26 -15.28
CA THR A 34 -3.70 2.40 -15.64
C THR A 34 -2.83 3.64 -15.75
N PHE A 35 -2.56 4.06 -16.98
CA PHE A 35 -1.84 5.26 -17.34
C PHE A 35 -2.78 6.46 -17.26
N THR A 36 -2.44 7.43 -16.40
CA THR A 36 -3.25 8.63 -16.23
C THR A 36 -2.44 9.90 -16.28
N ASP A 37 -3.13 10.95 -16.68
CA ASP A 37 -2.62 12.31 -16.71
C ASP A 37 -3.80 13.27 -16.57
N ILE A 38 -3.54 14.52 -16.15
CA ILE A 38 -4.57 15.57 -16.07
C ILE A 38 -5.16 15.88 -17.45
N SER A 39 -4.43 15.57 -18.53
CA SER A 39 -4.87 15.75 -19.91
C SER A 39 -4.71 14.48 -20.74
N ALA A 40 -5.71 14.18 -21.57
CA ALA A 40 -5.63 13.12 -22.58
C ALA A 40 -4.64 13.42 -23.73
N GLY A 41 -4.03 14.62 -23.76
CA GLY A 41 -3.15 15.06 -24.85
C GLY A 41 -1.95 14.13 -25.11
N PHE A 42 -1.47 13.41 -24.10
CA PHE A 42 -0.35 12.48 -24.24
C PHE A 42 -0.76 11.07 -24.69
N PHE A 43 -2.05 10.72 -24.61
CA PHE A 43 -2.50 9.33 -24.78
C PHE A 43 -2.24 8.77 -26.19
N PRO A 44 -2.40 9.52 -27.29
CA PRO A 44 -2.10 8.96 -28.62
C PRO A 44 -0.65 8.48 -28.76
N ALA A 45 0.31 9.32 -28.35
CA ALA A 45 1.73 8.98 -28.40
C ALA A 45 2.08 7.85 -27.41
N ALA A 46 1.49 7.86 -26.22
CA ALA A 46 1.69 6.80 -25.24
C ALA A 46 1.13 5.45 -25.72
N LYS A 47 -0.06 5.44 -26.35
CA LYS A 47 -0.65 4.23 -26.95
C LYS A 47 0.22 3.64 -28.06
N GLU A 48 0.82 4.49 -28.89
CA GLU A 48 1.77 4.04 -29.92
C GLU A 48 3.04 3.47 -29.29
N ARG A 49 3.63 4.19 -28.33
CA ARG A 49 4.86 3.80 -27.64
C ARG A 49 4.72 2.49 -26.88
N PHE A 50 3.59 2.31 -26.18
CA PHE A 50 3.32 1.17 -25.31
C PHE A 50 2.37 0.14 -25.94
N ALA A 51 2.25 0.11 -27.28
CA ALA A 51 1.39 -0.83 -27.99
C ALA A 51 1.72 -2.32 -27.73
N HIS A 52 2.91 -2.60 -27.20
CA HIS A 52 3.34 -3.94 -26.79
C HIS A 52 2.75 -4.39 -25.43
N SER A 53 2.23 -3.46 -24.62
CA SER A 53 1.60 -3.77 -23.34
C SER A 53 0.09 -3.96 -23.53
N SER A 54 -0.35 -5.23 -23.52
CA SER A 54 -1.77 -5.57 -23.73
C SER A 54 -2.67 -5.30 -22.51
N ASN A 55 -2.07 -5.06 -21.35
CA ASN A 55 -2.73 -4.88 -20.07
C ASN A 55 -2.64 -3.42 -19.57
N MET A 56 -2.60 -2.47 -20.51
CA MET A 56 -2.53 -1.04 -20.23
C MET A 56 -3.87 -0.35 -20.50
N GLU A 57 -4.33 0.43 -19.54
CA GLU A 57 -5.54 1.25 -19.63
C GLU A 57 -5.15 2.73 -19.64
N PHE A 58 -5.94 3.56 -20.30
CA PHE A 58 -5.68 5.01 -20.39
C PHE A 58 -6.90 5.77 -19.89
N LYS A 59 -6.70 6.67 -18.94
CA LYS A 59 -7.79 7.45 -18.36
C LYS A 59 -7.32 8.80 -17.86
N VAL A 60 -8.13 9.84 -18.06
CA VAL A 60 -7.83 11.17 -17.51
C VAL A 60 -8.04 11.14 -16.00
N LEU A 61 -7.10 11.72 -15.25
CA LEU A 61 -7.19 11.90 -13.80
C LEU A 61 -6.57 13.25 -13.43
N ASP A 62 -7.42 14.18 -12.98
CA ASP A 62 -6.98 15.29 -12.15
C ASP A 62 -6.96 14.82 -10.69
N VAL A 63 -5.75 14.52 -10.18
CA VAL A 63 -5.58 14.01 -8.82
C VAL A 63 -5.92 15.05 -7.73
N SER A 64 -6.08 16.32 -8.10
CA SER A 64 -6.54 17.35 -7.16
C SER A 64 -8.05 17.32 -6.89
N GLN A 65 -8.81 16.63 -7.74
CA GLN A 65 -10.27 16.49 -7.66
C GLN A 65 -10.67 15.08 -7.19
N ASP A 66 -11.93 14.92 -6.76
CA ASP A 66 -12.45 13.62 -6.35
C ASP A 66 -12.29 12.60 -7.49
N PRO A 67 -11.55 11.50 -7.30
CA PRO A 67 -11.35 10.52 -8.35
C PRO A 67 -12.60 9.68 -8.62
N LEU A 68 -13.52 9.54 -7.66
CA LEU A 68 -14.77 8.80 -7.84
C LEU A 68 -15.71 9.53 -8.80
N GLU A 69 -15.76 10.86 -8.74
CA GLU A 69 -16.50 11.69 -9.69
C GLU A 69 -15.90 11.63 -11.11
N GLN A 70 -14.62 11.25 -11.22
CA GLN A 70 -13.92 11.00 -12.49
C GLN A 70 -14.08 9.54 -12.96
N GLY A 71 -14.99 8.80 -12.32
CA GLY A 71 -15.38 7.43 -12.65
C GLY A 71 -14.37 6.37 -12.23
N PHE A 72 -13.41 6.70 -11.35
CA PHE A 72 -12.59 5.67 -10.72
C PHE A 72 -13.38 5.01 -9.59
N GLU A 73 -12.96 3.81 -9.21
CA GLU A 73 -13.57 3.08 -8.11
C GLU A 73 -12.63 3.10 -6.90
N GLU A 74 -13.22 3.16 -5.71
CA GLU A 74 -12.48 3.12 -4.45
C GLU A 74 -11.74 1.79 -4.30
N GLY A 75 -10.52 1.83 -3.75
CA GLY A 75 -9.80 0.64 -3.31
C GLY A 75 -9.44 -0.35 -4.43
N GLN A 76 -9.20 0.12 -5.65
CA GLN A 76 -8.90 -0.76 -6.79
C GLN A 76 -7.40 -1.03 -6.99
N TYR A 77 -6.53 -0.13 -6.55
CA TYR A 77 -5.11 -0.19 -6.90
C TYR A 77 -4.26 -0.74 -5.76
N ASP A 78 -3.36 -1.67 -6.10
CA ASP A 78 -2.36 -2.19 -5.17
C ASP A 78 -1.18 -1.22 -5.06
N LEU A 79 -0.88 -0.49 -6.14
CA LEU A 79 0.22 0.45 -6.24
C LEU A 79 -0.22 1.71 -7.00
N VAL A 80 0.03 2.87 -6.41
CA VAL A 80 -0.05 4.17 -7.11
C VAL A 80 1.36 4.71 -7.26
N ILE A 81 1.71 5.15 -8.47
CA ILE A 81 2.99 5.76 -8.81
C ILE A 81 2.74 7.21 -9.19
N ALA A 82 3.50 8.14 -8.61
CA ALA A 82 3.39 9.57 -8.90
C ALA A 82 4.78 10.17 -9.08
N ALA A 83 5.20 10.40 -10.32
CA ALA A 83 6.51 10.96 -10.62
C ALA A 83 6.39 12.43 -11.03
N ASN A 84 6.92 13.33 -10.20
CA ASN A 84 7.02 14.76 -10.44
C ASN A 84 5.68 15.43 -10.77
N VAL A 85 4.65 15.12 -10.01
CA VAL A 85 3.27 15.56 -10.27
C VAL A 85 2.58 16.13 -9.03
N LEU A 86 2.86 15.62 -7.83
CA LEU A 86 2.09 15.97 -6.64
C LEU A 86 2.39 17.41 -6.19
N HIS A 87 3.62 17.87 -6.37
CA HIS A 87 3.99 19.26 -6.08
C HIS A 87 3.20 20.29 -6.91
N ALA A 88 2.74 19.89 -8.11
CA ALA A 88 1.99 20.70 -9.06
C ALA A 88 0.48 20.59 -8.83
N THR A 89 0.07 20.44 -7.57
CA THR A 89 -1.34 20.45 -7.16
C THR A 89 -1.60 21.56 -6.14
N PRO A 90 -2.84 22.07 -6.05
CA PRO A 90 -3.15 23.17 -5.13
C PRO A 90 -3.03 22.83 -3.65
N SER A 91 -3.35 21.59 -3.28
CA SER A 91 -3.21 21.09 -1.90
C SER A 91 -2.66 19.67 -1.87
N LEU A 92 -1.52 19.49 -1.18
CA LEU A 92 -0.90 18.18 -0.98
C LEU A 92 -1.83 17.25 -0.20
N GLN A 93 -2.50 17.73 0.84
CA GLN A 93 -3.38 16.90 1.66
C GLN A 93 -4.59 16.39 0.88
N GLN A 94 -5.22 17.24 0.07
CA GLN A 94 -6.33 16.80 -0.77
C GLN A 94 -5.87 15.77 -1.81
N THR A 95 -4.76 16.06 -2.50
CA THR A 95 -4.16 15.17 -3.49
C THR A 95 -3.81 13.79 -2.90
N LEU A 96 -3.14 13.75 -1.75
CA LEU A 96 -2.80 12.50 -1.06
C LEU A 96 -4.05 11.77 -0.57
N SER A 97 -5.08 12.48 -0.09
CA SER A 97 -6.36 11.89 0.29
C SER A 97 -7.07 11.22 -0.90
N ASN A 98 -7.05 11.86 -2.07
CA ASN A 98 -7.61 11.31 -3.31
C ASN A 98 -6.84 10.04 -3.75
N ILE A 99 -5.51 10.07 -3.70
CA ILE A 99 -4.68 8.87 -3.96
C ILE A 99 -5.02 7.75 -2.99
N ARG A 100 -5.20 8.08 -1.70
CA ARG A 100 -5.55 7.10 -0.66
C ARG A 100 -6.89 6.43 -0.95
N THR A 101 -7.89 7.16 -1.46
CA THR A 101 -9.19 6.59 -1.87
C THR A 101 -9.01 5.51 -2.94
N LEU A 102 -8.09 5.71 -3.88
CA LEU A 102 -7.84 4.78 -4.98
C LEU A 102 -7.09 3.51 -4.55
N LEU A 103 -6.28 3.59 -3.50
CA LEU A 103 -5.51 2.46 -2.98
C LEU A 103 -6.36 1.46 -2.19
N LYS A 104 -6.08 0.17 -2.37
CA LYS A 104 -6.54 -0.91 -1.48
C LYS A 104 -6.05 -0.71 -0.04
N SER A 105 -6.65 -1.41 0.92
CA SER A 105 -6.34 -1.30 2.34
C SER A 105 -4.86 -1.51 2.71
N ASP A 106 -4.12 -2.26 1.90
CA ASP A 106 -2.69 -2.57 2.02
C ASP A 106 -1.86 -1.97 0.87
N GLY A 107 -2.47 -1.08 0.08
CA GLY A 107 -1.86 -0.48 -1.10
C GLY A 107 -0.73 0.50 -0.78
N MET A 108 0.16 0.68 -1.74
CA MET A 108 1.36 1.53 -1.60
C MET A 108 1.32 2.73 -2.55
N LEU A 109 1.85 3.85 -2.08
CA LEU A 109 2.23 5.00 -2.89
C LEU A 109 3.75 5.01 -3.07
N VAL A 110 4.21 5.08 -4.32
CA VAL A 110 5.60 5.38 -4.67
C VAL A 110 5.62 6.71 -5.40
N MET A 111 6.30 7.70 -4.82
CA MET A 111 6.38 9.04 -5.39
C MET A 111 7.82 9.46 -5.63
N THR A 112 8.09 10.07 -6.78
CA THR A 112 9.37 10.72 -7.05
C THR A 112 9.14 12.21 -7.10
N GLU A 113 9.71 12.96 -6.16
CA GLU A 113 9.42 14.39 -6.03
C GLU A 113 10.66 15.24 -5.83
N LEU A 114 10.53 16.51 -6.21
CA LEU A 114 11.56 17.52 -6.03
C LEU A 114 11.75 17.84 -4.54
N CYS A 115 12.98 17.72 -4.06
CA CYS A 115 13.36 18.07 -2.68
C CYS A 115 14.63 18.94 -2.58
N SER A 116 15.06 19.52 -3.71
CA SER A 116 16.30 20.31 -3.79
C SER A 116 16.28 21.57 -2.93
N LEU A 117 17.46 21.91 -2.38
CA LEU A 117 17.73 23.24 -1.82
C LEU A 117 17.96 24.31 -2.91
N SER A 118 18.36 23.89 -4.11
CA SER A 118 18.57 24.78 -5.24
C SER A 118 17.23 25.21 -5.86
N ARG A 119 17.11 26.51 -6.16
CA ARG A 119 15.97 27.09 -6.90
C ARG A 119 16.18 27.12 -8.41
N SER A 120 17.20 26.42 -8.92
CA SER A 120 17.54 26.40 -10.36
C SER A 120 16.36 25.95 -11.23
N SER A 121 15.55 25.00 -10.76
CA SER A 121 14.38 24.52 -11.51
C SER A 121 13.32 25.61 -11.75
N ASN A 122 13.26 26.67 -10.94
CA ASN A 122 12.37 27.81 -11.19
C ASN A 122 12.69 28.54 -12.50
N TYR A 123 13.96 28.57 -12.91
CA TYR A 123 14.34 29.21 -14.19
C TYR A 123 13.86 28.42 -15.41
N ILE A 124 13.64 27.11 -15.25
CA ILE A 124 13.18 26.22 -16.32
C ILE A 124 11.65 26.14 -16.29
N PHE A 125 11.08 25.79 -15.14
CA PHE A 125 9.67 25.43 -15.01
C PHE A 125 8.79 26.56 -14.49
N GLY A 126 9.36 27.66 -13.98
CA GLY A 126 8.59 28.79 -13.44
C GLY A 126 7.73 29.54 -14.47
N THR A 127 7.86 29.20 -15.75
CA THR A 127 6.97 29.71 -16.81
C THR A 127 5.66 28.91 -16.93
N PHE A 128 5.58 27.72 -16.32
CA PHE A 128 4.37 26.91 -16.28
C PHE A 128 3.46 27.38 -15.14
N SER A 129 2.20 27.68 -15.45
CA SER A 129 1.22 28.11 -14.43
C SER A 129 1.02 27.07 -13.32
N GLY A 130 1.13 25.77 -13.65
CA GLY A 130 1.04 24.68 -12.68
C GLY A 130 2.19 24.65 -11.64
N TRP A 131 3.28 25.38 -11.88
CA TRP A 131 4.44 25.41 -10.98
C TRP A 131 4.19 26.16 -9.66
N TRP A 132 3.19 27.05 -9.65
CA TRP A 132 2.93 28.01 -8.57
C TRP A 132 1.58 27.79 -7.88
N LEU A 133 1.14 26.53 -7.76
CA LEU A 133 -0.19 26.19 -7.22
C LEU A 133 -0.23 26.02 -5.70
N GLY A 134 0.92 25.93 -5.01
CA GLY A 134 1.01 25.49 -3.62
C GLY A 134 0.60 26.49 -2.54
N GLU A 135 -0.11 27.57 -2.87
CA GLU A 135 -0.47 28.62 -1.89
C GLU A 135 -1.23 28.07 -0.67
N MET A 136 -2.15 27.10 -0.89
CA MET A 136 -2.93 26.50 0.21
C MET A 136 -2.07 25.67 1.18
N ASP A 137 -0.92 25.16 0.73
CA ASP A 137 0.03 24.41 1.56
C ASP A 137 1.17 25.30 2.08
N ASN A 138 1.01 26.64 2.04
CA ASN A 138 2.04 27.62 2.39
C ASN A 138 3.32 27.50 1.53
N ARG A 139 3.14 27.18 0.24
CA ARG A 139 4.17 27.07 -0.80
C ARG A 139 3.97 28.06 -1.95
N PRO A 140 3.71 29.37 -1.71
CA PRO A 140 3.37 30.31 -2.78
C PRO A 140 4.52 30.55 -3.78
N ASP A 141 5.78 30.46 -3.30
CA ASP A 141 6.97 30.82 -4.08
C ASP A 141 7.87 29.63 -4.45
N GLN A 142 7.43 28.40 -4.20
CA GLN A 142 8.22 27.21 -4.52
C GLN A 142 7.42 25.91 -4.48
N PRO A 143 7.57 25.02 -5.47
CA PRO A 143 6.96 23.69 -5.41
C PRO A 143 7.81 22.67 -4.64
N TYR A 144 9.04 22.99 -4.25
CA TYR A 144 9.95 22.06 -3.57
C TYR A 144 9.43 21.72 -2.17
N VAL A 145 9.29 20.43 -1.88
CA VAL A 145 8.82 19.92 -0.60
C VAL A 145 9.91 19.01 -0.02
N PRO A 146 10.49 19.35 1.14
CA PRO A 146 11.48 18.48 1.77
C PRO A 146 10.82 17.17 2.24
N VAL A 147 11.59 16.10 2.29
CA VAL A 147 11.08 14.76 2.69
C VAL A 147 10.45 14.78 4.09
N SER A 148 10.93 15.62 5.00
CA SER A 148 10.31 15.80 6.32
C SER A 148 8.90 16.40 6.27
N GLN A 149 8.64 17.28 5.32
CA GLN A 149 7.29 17.79 5.08
C GLN A 149 6.43 16.72 4.42
N TRP A 150 6.94 15.98 3.42
CA TRP A 150 6.22 14.84 2.85
C TRP A 150 5.79 13.82 3.90
N ASP A 151 6.67 13.48 4.84
CA ASP A 151 6.35 12.60 5.96
C ASP A 151 5.16 13.10 6.79
N ALA A 152 5.12 14.40 7.07
CA ALA A 152 4.02 15.03 7.81
C ALA A 152 2.70 15.00 7.01
N GLU A 153 2.73 15.34 5.71
CA GLU A 153 1.52 15.34 4.87
C GLU A 153 0.97 13.92 4.65
N LEU A 154 1.85 12.93 4.47
CA LEU A 154 1.49 11.52 4.38
C LEU A 154 0.78 11.04 5.66
N LYS A 155 1.35 11.33 6.83
CA LYS A 155 0.73 10.98 8.12
C LYS A 155 -0.61 11.69 8.34
N ALA A 156 -0.68 12.99 8.01
CA ALA A 156 -1.91 13.77 8.11
C ALA A 156 -3.06 13.17 7.28
N THR A 157 -2.72 12.50 6.17
CA THR A 157 -3.67 11.88 5.25
C THR A 157 -3.82 10.36 5.43
N ARG A 158 -3.39 9.81 6.57
CA ARG A 158 -3.53 8.38 6.95
C ARG A 158 -2.77 7.44 6.01
N PHE A 159 -1.57 7.85 5.60
CA PHE A 159 -0.47 6.95 5.23
C PHE A 159 0.46 6.77 6.43
N SER A 160 1.32 5.76 6.38
CA SER A 160 2.30 5.44 7.43
C SER A 160 3.38 6.52 7.61
N GLY A 161 3.47 7.48 6.69
CA GLY A 161 4.59 8.40 6.55
C GLY A 161 5.60 7.88 5.52
N VAL A 162 6.86 8.27 5.68
CA VAL A 162 7.96 7.81 4.82
C VAL A 162 8.48 6.46 5.33
N ASP A 163 8.05 5.36 4.71
CA ASP A 163 8.54 4.00 5.02
C ASP A 163 9.93 3.75 4.41
N GLY A 164 10.23 4.41 3.29
CA GLY A 164 11.49 4.30 2.60
C GLY A 164 11.77 5.54 1.76
N VAL A 165 13.05 5.93 1.71
CA VAL A 165 13.52 7.07 0.90
C VAL A 165 14.82 6.71 0.20
N ALA A 166 14.90 7.06 -1.08
CA ALA A 166 16.14 7.05 -1.86
C ALA A 166 16.34 8.43 -2.47
N TYR A 167 17.51 9.02 -2.23
CA TYR A 167 17.90 10.30 -2.83
C TYR A 167 18.70 10.05 -4.11
N ASP A 168 18.61 10.99 -5.04
CA ASP A 168 19.40 10.95 -6.27
C ASP A 168 20.88 11.30 -6.05
N ASP A 169 21.15 12.20 -5.09
CA ASP A 169 22.49 12.62 -4.71
C ASP A 169 22.55 13.11 -3.23
N ASP A 170 23.75 13.43 -2.78
CA ASP A 170 24.02 14.09 -1.50
C ASP A 170 23.85 15.60 -1.60
N GLU A 171 23.65 16.27 -0.46
CA GLU A 171 23.64 17.73 -0.40
C GLU A 171 25.04 18.29 -0.75
N PRO A 172 25.14 19.38 -1.54
CA PRO A 172 24.06 20.25 -2.01
C PRO A 172 23.51 19.90 -3.42
N TYR A 173 23.85 18.74 -3.98
CA TYR A 173 23.53 18.35 -5.37
C TYR A 173 22.22 17.57 -5.49
N ARG A 174 21.63 17.18 -4.37
CA ARG A 174 20.33 16.52 -4.31
C ARG A 174 19.24 17.33 -5.00
N HIS A 175 18.49 16.67 -5.88
CA HIS A 175 17.33 17.28 -6.55
C HIS A 175 16.03 16.53 -6.26
N PHE A 176 16.08 15.21 -6.16
CA PHE A 176 14.91 14.36 -6.10
C PHE A 176 14.99 13.35 -4.96
N ALA A 177 13.82 12.95 -4.48
CA ALA A 177 13.67 11.81 -3.59
C ALA A 177 12.60 10.89 -4.15
N VAL A 178 12.90 9.58 -4.16
CA VAL A 178 11.89 8.52 -4.27
C VAL A 178 11.44 8.19 -2.86
N VAL A 179 10.15 8.32 -2.59
CA VAL A 179 9.51 8.04 -1.30
C VAL A 179 8.51 6.92 -1.48
N VAL A 180 8.50 6.00 -0.53
CA VAL A 180 7.53 4.91 -0.42
C VAL A 180 6.70 5.11 0.85
N ALA A 181 5.38 4.97 0.72
CA ALA A 181 4.44 5.07 1.82
C ALA A 181 3.32 4.03 1.67
N LYS A 182 2.87 3.44 2.77
CA LYS A 182 1.72 2.54 2.79
C LYS A 182 0.46 3.28 3.21
N LYS A 183 -0.68 2.93 2.61
CA LYS A 183 -1.98 3.33 3.14
C LYS A 183 -2.12 2.71 4.54
N GLU A 184 -2.42 3.53 5.55
CA GLU A 184 -2.74 2.96 6.85
C GLU A 184 -4.10 2.26 6.74
N PRO A 185 -4.21 1.00 7.23
CA PRO A 185 -5.50 0.38 7.37
C PRO A 185 -6.38 1.26 8.27
N PRO A 186 -7.71 1.26 8.04
CA PRO A 186 -8.61 1.92 8.98
C PRO A 186 -8.28 1.40 10.38
N SER A 187 -8.19 2.30 11.36
CA SER A 187 -7.85 1.97 12.74
C SER A 187 -8.74 0.81 13.18
N ILE A 188 -8.17 -0.39 13.23
CA ILE A 188 -8.87 -1.56 13.74
C ILE A 188 -9.10 -1.23 15.21
N ILE A 189 -10.37 -1.07 15.59
CA ILE A 189 -10.74 -1.01 17.00
C ILE A 189 -10.09 -2.22 17.66
N SER A 190 -9.37 -1.97 18.76
CA SER A 190 -8.54 -2.86 19.56
C SER A 190 -8.99 -4.35 19.62
N PRO A 191 -8.05 -5.26 19.88
CA PRO A 191 -8.17 -6.67 19.51
C PRO A 191 -9.25 -7.41 20.30
N SER A 192 -10.15 -8.09 19.60
CA SER A 192 -11.30 -8.74 20.24
C SER A 192 -10.94 -10.03 20.97
N SER A 193 -10.02 -10.82 20.42
CA SER A 193 -9.49 -12.08 20.97
C SER A 193 -8.78 -12.88 19.88
N VAL A 194 -7.82 -13.73 20.26
CA VAL A 194 -7.14 -14.66 19.37
C VAL A 194 -7.02 -16.03 20.04
N THR A 195 -7.13 -17.10 19.27
CA THR A 195 -6.92 -18.47 19.76
C THR A 195 -5.51 -18.94 19.39
N LEU A 196 -4.72 -19.36 20.38
CA LEU A 196 -3.48 -20.11 20.19
C LEU A 196 -3.78 -21.60 20.19
N LEU A 197 -3.59 -22.25 19.04
CA LEU A 197 -3.71 -23.70 18.92
C LEU A 197 -2.36 -24.33 19.28
N THR A 198 -2.29 -25.13 20.34
CA THR A 198 -1.04 -25.71 20.84
C THR A 198 -1.29 -27.10 21.45
N GLU A 199 -0.30 -27.99 21.37
CA GLU A 199 -0.33 -29.27 22.10
C GLU A 199 0.07 -29.12 23.58
N ASN A 200 0.79 -28.05 23.88
CA ASN A 200 1.33 -27.77 25.20
C ASN A 200 0.98 -26.33 25.58
N PRO A 201 -0.19 -26.10 26.22
CA PRO A 201 -0.61 -24.77 26.65
C PRO A 201 0.38 -24.06 27.57
N ASP A 202 1.13 -24.81 28.36
CA ASP A 202 2.15 -24.31 29.29
C ASP A 202 3.57 -24.34 28.68
N GLY A 203 3.67 -24.70 27.40
CA GLY A 203 4.92 -24.68 26.64
C GLY A 203 5.55 -23.30 26.57
N GLN A 204 6.87 -23.25 26.37
CA GLN A 204 7.62 -22.02 26.22
C GLN A 204 7.14 -21.19 25.03
N ALA A 205 6.86 -21.83 23.88
CA ALA A 205 6.39 -21.14 22.68
C ALA A 205 5.00 -20.53 22.88
N ALA A 206 4.05 -21.33 23.40
CA ALA A 206 2.69 -20.86 23.68
C ALA A 206 2.68 -19.77 24.75
N SER A 207 3.49 -19.90 25.81
CA SER A 207 3.59 -18.91 26.89
C SER A 207 4.22 -17.60 26.43
N ASN A 208 5.27 -17.66 25.60
CA ASN A 208 5.90 -16.47 25.02
C ASN A 208 4.92 -15.72 24.13
N LEU A 209 4.24 -16.41 23.20
CA LEU A 209 3.25 -15.81 22.31
C LEU A 209 2.08 -15.21 23.08
N THR A 210 1.58 -15.92 24.11
CA THR A 210 0.52 -15.41 24.99
C THR A 210 0.94 -14.11 25.65
N SER A 211 2.13 -14.10 26.27
CA SER A 211 2.64 -12.91 26.97
C SER A 211 2.83 -11.72 26.03
N THR A 212 3.36 -11.94 24.83
CA THR A 212 3.55 -10.89 23.83
C THR A 212 2.20 -10.34 23.34
N LEU A 213 1.24 -11.21 23.03
CA LEU A 213 -0.09 -10.79 22.56
C LEU A 213 -0.87 -10.04 23.65
N GLU A 214 -0.81 -10.50 24.89
CA GLU A 214 -1.45 -9.82 26.03
C GLU A 214 -0.83 -8.45 26.33
N GLN A 215 0.49 -8.31 26.18
CA GLN A 215 1.17 -7.00 26.28
C GLN A 215 0.72 -6.02 25.20
N GLU A 216 0.41 -6.51 24.00
CA GLU A 216 -0.18 -5.74 22.90
C GLU A 216 -1.71 -5.57 23.03
N GLY A 217 -2.31 -6.00 24.15
CA GLY A 217 -3.71 -5.79 24.49
C GLY A 217 -4.69 -6.84 23.94
N TRP A 218 -4.21 -7.99 23.46
CA TRP A 218 -5.05 -9.08 22.97
C TRP A 218 -5.53 -9.97 24.12
N THR A 219 -6.77 -10.46 24.04
CA THR A 219 -7.22 -11.58 24.89
C THR A 219 -6.89 -12.89 24.20
N VAL A 220 -6.06 -13.72 24.84
CA VAL A 220 -5.57 -14.97 24.26
C VAL A 220 -6.32 -16.16 24.86
N THR A 221 -6.90 -16.99 24.01
CA THR A 221 -7.44 -18.31 24.41
C THR A 221 -6.50 -19.39 23.93
N LYS A 222 -6.07 -20.30 24.79
CA LYS A 222 -5.26 -21.46 24.38
C LYS A 222 -6.19 -22.66 24.18
N CYS A 223 -6.04 -23.36 23.07
CA CYS A 223 -6.81 -24.56 22.75
C CYS A 223 -5.90 -25.65 22.21
N CYS A 224 -6.22 -26.89 22.57
CA CYS A 224 -5.76 -28.08 21.87
C CYS A 224 -6.69 -28.39 20.70
N ILE A 225 -6.25 -29.30 19.83
CA ILE A 225 -7.03 -29.68 18.64
C ILE A 225 -8.33 -30.45 18.95
N ASP A 226 -8.38 -31.05 20.14
CA ASP A 226 -9.54 -31.75 20.68
C ASP A 226 -10.58 -30.80 21.32
N ASP A 227 -10.20 -29.53 21.54
CA ASP A 227 -11.05 -28.55 22.22
C ASP A 227 -12.05 -27.88 21.26
N SER A 228 -13.14 -27.37 21.83
CA SER A 228 -14.06 -26.50 21.10
C SER A 228 -13.43 -25.12 20.88
N ILE A 229 -13.27 -24.72 19.62
CA ILE A 229 -12.73 -23.40 19.27
C ILE A 229 -13.80 -22.33 19.53
N PRO A 230 -13.44 -21.19 20.16
CA PRO A 230 -14.30 -20.02 20.20
C PRO A 230 -14.69 -19.57 18.77
N PRO A 231 -15.98 -19.27 18.50
CA PRO A 231 -16.40 -18.75 17.20
C PRO A 231 -15.81 -17.35 16.95
N ASP A 232 -15.63 -17.00 15.68
CA ASP A 232 -15.28 -15.64 15.20
C ASP A 232 -13.91 -15.08 15.65
N GLN A 233 -12.98 -15.96 16.03
CA GLN A 233 -11.59 -15.62 16.36
C GLN A 233 -10.60 -16.13 15.32
N ASP A 234 -9.52 -15.37 15.11
CA ASP A 234 -8.37 -15.83 14.35
C ASP A 234 -7.59 -16.88 15.16
N ILE A 235 -7.00 -17.85 14.48
CA ILE A 235 -6.23 -18.94 15.09
C ILE A 235 -4.77 -18.83 14.68
N ILE A 236 -3.87 -18.81 15.67
CA ILE A 236 -2.43 -18.91 15.48
C ILE A 236 -2.01 -20.33 15.87
N SER A 237 -1.57 -21.13 14.89
CA SER A 237 -1.10 -22.50 15.15
C SER A 237 0.33 -22.50 15.67
N CYS A 238 0.50 -23.09 16.86
CA CYS A 238 1.77 -23.34 17.53
C CYS A 238 2.14 -24.83 17.54
N LEU A 239 1.36 -25.68 16.86
CA LEU A 239 1.49 -27.15 16.92
C LEU A 239 2.90 -27.63 16.58
N ASP A 240 3.55 -26.99 15.60
CA ASP A 240 4.90 -27.35 15.13
C ASP A 240 6.04 -26.53 15.77
N LEU A 241 5.76 -25.70 16.79
CA LEU A 241 6.77 -24.81 17.37
C LEU A 241 7.63 -25.49 18.45
N GLU A 242 7.09 -26.50 19.14
CA GLU A 242 7.81 -27.21 20.20
C GLU A 242 8.15 -28.65 19.82
N ASN A 243 7.29 -29.28 19.01
CA ASN A 243 7.47 -30.63 18.50
C ASN A 243 7.04 -30.68 17.04
N SER A 244 7.58 -31.60 16.25
CA SER A 244 7.10 -31.86 14.89
C SER A 244 5.72 -32.53 14.96
N PHE A 245 4.63 -31.76 14.89
CA PHE A 245 3.26 -32.28 15.08
C PHE A 245 2.89 -33.33 14.02
N PHE A 246 3.32 -33.10 12.78
CA PHE A 246 3.03 -33.96 11.64
C PHE A 246 4.05 -35.09 11.42
N GLU A 247 5.18 -35.08 12.12
CA GLU A 247 6.18 -36.14 12.01
C GLU A 247 5.68 -37.37 12.77
N ASP A 248 5.54 -38.50 12.06
CA ASP A 248 5.01 -39.75 12.60
C ASP A 248 3.67 -39.62 13.34
N ILE A 249 2.80 -38.71 12.88
CA ILE A 249 1.50 -38.48 13.50
C ILE A 249 0.66 -39.77 13.54
N PRO A 250 0.16 -40.19 14.72
CA PRO A 250 -0.74 -41.35 14.84
C PRO A 250 -2.03 -41.17 14.05
N GLU A 251 -2.59 -42.27 13.51
CA GLU A 251 -3.79 -42.24 12.65
C GLU A 251 -5.01 -41.63 13.36
N ASP A 252 -5.18 -41.92 14.65
CA ASP A 252 -6.24 -41.34 15.49
C ASP A 252 -6.10 -39.83 15.66
N LYS A 253 -4.87 -39.35 15.92
CA LYS A 253 -4.55 -37.94 16.06
C LYS A 253 -4.68 -37.19 14.72
N PHE A 254 -4.30 -37.82 13.61
CA PHE A 254 -4.52 -37.28 12.27
C PHE A 254 -6.02 -37.16 11.95
N ALA A 255 -6.82 -38.16 12.32
CA ALA A 255 -8.27 -38.11 12.15
C ALA A 255 -8.93 -37.00 12.99
N VAL A 256 -8.37 -36.64 14.15
CA VAL A 256 -8.79 -35.46 14.91
C VAL A 256 -8.42 -34.18 14.16
N PHE A 257 -7.20 -34.08 13.64
CA PHE A 257 -6.76 -32.91 12.86
C PHE A 257 -7.63 -32.66 11.63
N GLN A 258 -8.03 -33.72 10.91
CA GLN A 258 -8.94 -33.60 9.78
C GLN A 258 -10.33 -33.07 10.18
N ARG A 259 -10.86 -33.55 11.32
CA ARG A 259 -12.14 -33.07 11.86
C ARG A 259 -12.06 -31.60 12.28
N PHE A 260 -10.98 -31.22 12.95
CA PHE A 260 -10.69 -29.84 13.32
C PHE A 260 -10.58 -28.94 12.09
N SER A 261 -9.80 -29.33 11.09
CA SER A 261 -9.65 -28.55 9.86
C SER A 261 -10.97 -28.38 9.11
N GLY A 262 -11.84 -29.41 9.15
CA GLY A 262 -13.18 -29.35 8.57
C GLY A 262 -14.17 -28.46 9.31
N SER A 263 -13.93 -28.12 10.58
CA SER A 263 -14.78 -27.21 11.37
C SER A 263 -14.35 -25.74 11.23
N ILE A 264 -13.15 -25.48 10.75
CA ILE A 264 -12.65 -24.13 10.47
C ILE A 264 -13.34 -23.58 9.22
N GLY A 265 -14.00 -22.43 9.35
CA GLY A 265 -14.62 -21.70 8.23
C GLY A 265 -16.12 -21.93 8.02
N SER A 266 -16.78 -22.80 8.81
CA SER A 266 -18.25 -22.92 8.80
C SER A 266 -18.98 -21.75 9.46
N ASN A 267 -18.28 -20.95 10.27
CA ASN A 267 -18.77 -19.67 10.82
C ASN A 267 -18.01 -18.52 10.15
N LYS A 268 -18.46 -18.07 8.98
CA LYS A 268 -17.93 -16.86 8.36
C LYS A 268 -18.45 -15.65 9.14
N ARG A 269 -17.55 -14.74 9.53
CA ARG A 269 -17.94 -13.39 10.01
C ARG A 269 -18.91 -12.78 9.01
N ALA A 270 -20.15 -12.54 9.43
CA ALA A 270 -21.05 -11.67 8.70
C ALA A 270 -20.40 -10.27 8.65
N PRO A 271 -20.42 -9.57 7.51
CA PRO A 271 -19.92 -8.21 7.46
C PRO A 271 -20.71 -7.38 8.47
N SER A 272 -20.00 -6.75 9.41
CA SER A 272 -20.57 -5.82 10.37
C SER A 272 -21.28 -4.72 9.59
N ALA A 273 -22.61 -4.74 9.58
CA ALA A 273 -23.42 -3.65 9.08
C ALA A 273 -23.14 -2.41 9.94
N GLN A 274 -22.40 -1.46 9.38
CA GLN A 274 -22.26 -0.13 9.97
C GLN A 274 -23.58 0.63 9.75
N ASN A 275 -24.20 1.04 10.84
CA ASN A 275 -25.20 2.11 10.89
C ASN A 275 -24.49 3.46 11.07
#